data_AF-A0AA38CY69-F1
#
_entry.id   AF-A0AA38CY69-F1
#
_cell.length_a   1.000
_cell.length_b   1.000
_cell.length_c   1.000
_cell.angle_alpha   90.00
_cell.angle_beta   90.00
_cell.angle_gamma   90.00
#
_symmetry.space_group_name_H-M   'P 1'
#
loop_
_entity.id
_entity.type
_entity.pdbx_description
1 polymer ?
#
loop_
_entity_poly.entity_id
_entity_poly.type
_entity_poly.pdbx_seq_one_letter_code
_entity_poly.pdbx_strand_id
1 'polypeptide(L)' 'RDEVLCWCVLKHEHEAIMEEYHGGIGGGHYGGNATMCNILLAGLWWETLYK' A
#
# COMPACT_ATOMS: atom_id res chain seq x y z
N ARG A 1 -0.38 18.70 -1.82
CA ARG A 1 -1.15 18.63 -3.08
C ARG A 1 -2.21 17.63 -2.76
N ASP A 2 -3.32 18.12 -2.25
CA ASP A 2 -4.36 17.26 -1.72
C ASP A 2 -5.38 17.05 -2.84
N GLU A 3 -6.09 15.92 -2.78
CA GLU A 3 -7.12 15.44 -3.72
C GLU A 3 -6.65 14.39 -4.76
N VAL A 4 -5.86 13.40 -4.34
CA VAL A 4 -5.89 12.08 -5.00
C VAL A 4 -6.85 11.20 -4.22
N LEU A 5 -8.01 10.89 -4.81
CA LEU A 5 -8.92 9.89 -4.27
C LEU A 5 -8.25 8.52 -4.34
N CYS A 6 -8.16 7.85 -3.19
CA CYS A 6 -7.68 6.47 -3.10
C CYS A 6 -8.84 5.54 -2.74
N TRP A 7 -8.77 4.31 -3.22
CA TRP A 7 -9.69 3.24 -2.87
C TRP A 7 -9.41 2.78 -1.44
N CYS A 8 -10.44 2.86 -0.60
CA CYS A 8 -10.37 2.33 0.76
C CYS A 8 -10.42 0.80 0.71
N VAL A 9 -9.34 0.17 1.16
CA VAL A 9 -9.16 -1.28 1.11
C VAL A 9 -9.80 -1.94 2.33
N LEU A 10 -10.45 -3.10 2.14
CA LEU A 10 -11.05 -3.84 3.24
C LEU A 10 -9.98 -4.48 4.13
N LYS A 11 -10.24 -4.55 5.44
CA LYS A 11 -9.26 -5.01 6.43
C LYS A 11 -8.65 -6.39 6.14
N HIS A 12 -9.43 -7.29 5.56
CA HIS A 12 -8.94 -8.64 5.25
C HIS A 12 -8.00 -8.69 4.03
N GLU A 13 -7.94 -7.62 3.23
CA GLU A 13 -7.07 -7.52 2.05
C GLU A 13 -5.74 -6.83 2.37
N HIS A 14 -5.64 -6.15 3.54
CA HIS A 14 -4.46 -5.36 3.93
C HIS A 14 -3.17 -6.19 3.90
N GLU A 15 -3.19 -7.38 4.51
CA GLU A 15 -2.01 -8.23 4.62
C GLU A 15 -1.53 -8.74 3.25
N ALA A 16 -2.46 -9.22 2.43
CA ALA A 16 -2.13 -9.73 1.08
C ALA A 16 -1.55 -8.62 0.19
N ILE A 17 -2.12 -7.41 0.25
CA ILE A 17 -1.60 -6.25 -0.49
C ILE A 17 -0.22 -5.84 0.05
N MET A 18 -0.05 -5.81 1.37
CA MET A 18 1.25 -5.48 1.97
C MET A 18 2.33 -6.48 1.56
N GLU A 19 2.04 -7.78 1.60
CA GLU A 19 2.99 -8.82 1.20
C GLU A 19 3.39 -8.69 -0.27
N GLU A 20 2.41 -8.46 -1.16
CA GLU A 20 2.66 -8.29 -2.59
C GLU A 20 3.55 -7.09 -2.88
N TYR A 21 3.26 -5.92 -2.29
CA TYR A 21 4.04 -4.70 -2.52
C TYR A 21 5.37 -4.66 -1.79
N HIS A 22 5.49 -5.37 -0.67
CA HIS A 22 6.74 -5.45 0.08
C HIS A 22 7.72 -6.38 -0.63
N GLY A 23 7.31 -7.59 -0.98
CA GLY A 23 8.20 -8.63 -1.49
C GLY A 23 7.61 -9.60 -2.52
N GLY A 24 6.38 -9.36 -2.98
CA GLY A 24 5.75 -10.14 -4.04
C GLY A 24 6.31 -9.87 -5.44
N ILE A 25 5.64 -10.39 -6.46
CA ILE A 25 6.11 -10.34 -7.86
C ILE A 25 6.18 -8.90 -8.38
N GLY A 26 5.23 -8.05 -7.95
CA GLY A 26 5.23 -6.61 -8.20
C GLY A 26 6.03 -5.77 -7.19
N GLY A 27 6.55 -6.41 -6.14
CA GLY A 27 7.37 -5.78 -5.09
C GLY A 27 8.86 -5.81 -5.40
N GLY A 28 9.66 -5.15 -4.56
CA GLY A 28 11.12 -5.06 -4.74
C GLY A 28 11.93 -5.22 -3.46
N HIS A 29 11.34 -5.83 -2.42
CA HIS A 29 11.90 -5.90 -1.06
C HIS A 29 12.22 -4.50 -0.50
N TYR A 30 11.29 -3.56 -0.74
CA TYR A 30 11.48 -2.18 -0.35
C TYR A 30 11.23 -2.01 1.15
N GLY A 31 11.98 -1.10 1.79
CA GLY A 31 11.66 -0.67 3.15
C GLY A 31 10.22 -0.16 3.27
N GLY A 32 9.66 -0.16 4.48
CA GLY A 32 8.23 0.14 4.71
C GLY A 32 7.75 1.44 4.06
N ASN A 33 8.56 2.50 4.08
CA ASN A 33 8.20 3.78 3.46
C ASN A 33 8.04 3.70 1.93
N ALA A 34 8.90 2.94 1.25
CA ALA A 34 8.82 2.78 -0.19
C ALA A 34 7.67 1.83 -0.60
N THR A 35 7.40 0.79 0.20
CA THR A 35 6.21 -0.06 0.05
C THR A 35 4.92 0.77 0.14
N MET A 36 4.82 1.62 1.16
CA MET A 36 3.70 2.53 1.36
C MET A 36 3.53 3.53 0.22
N CYS A 37 4.62 4.15 -0.24
CA CYS A 37 4.56 5.04 -1.41
C CYS A 37 3.99 4.33 -2.64
N ASN A 38 4.39 3.08 -2.89
CA ASN A 38 3.88 2.32 -4.03
C ASN A 38 2.38 2.00 -3.89
N ILE A 39 1.92 1.65 -2.68
CA ILE A 39 0.49 1.41 -2.40
C ILE A 39 -0.34 2.67 -2.66
N LEU A 40 0.15 3.84 -2.22
CA LEU A 40 -0.52 5.13 -2.47
C LEU A 40 -0.49 5.52 -3.95
N LEU A 41 0.63 5.28 -4.64
CA LEU A 41 0.73 5.51 -6.10
C LEU A 41 -0.20 4.59 -6.89
N ALA A 42 -0.47 3.39 -6.39
CA ALA A 42 -1.49 2.48 -6.91
C ALA A 42 -2.93 2.93 -6.57
N GLY A 43 -3.09 4.02 -5.83
CA GLY A 43 -4.39 4.56 -5.44
C GLY A 43 -5.09 3.73 -4.37
N LEU A 44 -4.36 2.97 -3.56
CA LEU A 44 -4.88 2.18 -2.45
C LEU A 44 -4.60 2.88 -1.12
N TRP A 45 -5.54 2.80 -0.18
CA TRP A 45 -5.39 3.42 1.13
C TRP A 45 -6.16 2.70 2.22
N TRP A 46 -5.63 2.72 3.45
CA TRP A 46 -6.34 2.37 4.67
C TRP A 46 -5.70 3.05 5.90
N GLU A 47 -6.42 3.10 7.03
CA GLU A 47 -6.04 3.88 8.21
C GLU A 47 -4.69 3.48 8.83
N THR A 48 -4.35 2.19 8.81
CA THR A 48 -3.12 1.66 9.41
C THR A 48 -1.95 1.55 8.44
N LEU A 49 -2.08 2.08 7.22
CA LEU A 49 -1.01 2.02 6.20
C LEU A 49 0.27 2.76 6.64
N TYR A 50 0.14 3.75 7.52
CA TYR A 50 1.24 4.59 8.01
C TYR A 50 1.73 4.23 9.44
N LYS A 51 1.17 3.20 10.07
CA LYS A 51 1.48 2.85 11.47
C LYS A 51 2.63 1.86 11.60
#